data_AF-A0A7Y3X9I6-F1
#
_entry.id   AF-A0A7Y3X9I6-F1
#
_cell.length_a   1.000
_cell.length_b   1.000
_cell.length_c   1.000
_cell.angle_alpha   90.00
_cell.angle_beta   90.00
_cell.angle_gamma   90.00
#
_symmetry.space_group_name_H-M   'P 1'
#
loop_
_entity.id
_entity.type
_entity.pdbx_description
1 polymer ?
#
loop_
_entity_poly.entity_id
_entity_poly.type
_entity_poly.pdbx_seq_one_letter_code
_entity_poly.pdbx_strand_id
1 'polypeptide(L)'
;MTLPLIPSFKGFGAKLQPKRSHPSPQFQSVAEGEDTFLALFPHRHDYIWATHPQPTAKPEWQTESRHPLSDRLILQGGYLYGVRFGPKTNYLLFDIDISSLYHPRRDPFAIARLVAALEVLGLVSYIAVTSSYSGGLHLYFPFERAQKSYELAGAVQALLENAGFVFSPGQLELFPNDRGFVDGKPTLYAAHRLPLQLGSYLLNSNWEPIFSTPAEFVHQWQFCLRRNPITSRAIRQVLKAAKRRRFSLSGKVDKFLNDLNAEIEPGWSGTGQTNRILGRIALRTYIFAKILYGHCLEGKALVEKMMEIATALPGYREFCQHQHEIRQRAEEWAQSVETTTRYFPYKGRRAKPNRSSKPAETPSWHEQQLEDARGRISRAIALMLDSGTLPIGATARFGALTQSGIGGATLYRHKDLWHPEYLMPVDNPPHPPSLDIEREGNAPKCPSLLALKSSNAPSGKHLSGAKDSNTDAISSNTQEQKEGIEFVRQKLADVEEVQAYKRAAQLELWQRYGQQGGQVAHPSPAHVDKMRQWLESGDVILVAEAEVFFGLMQESLKGSE
;
A
#
# COMPACT_ATOMS: atom_id res chain seq x y z
N MET A 1 -16.39 -85.68 -23.12
CA MET A 1 -15.66 -85.33 -24.37
C MET A 1 -16.54 -84.41 -25.20
N THR A 2 -15.88 -83.54 -25.98
CA THR A 2 -16.35 -82.75 -27.13
C THR A 2 -17.27 -81.53 -26.89
N LEU A 3 -16.68 -80.39 -27.28
CA LEU A 3 -17.13 -78.98 -27.27
C LEU A 3 -18.33 -78.73 -28.20
N PRO A 4 -19.01 -77.57 -28.08
CA PRO A 4 -18.71 -76.50 -29.05
C PRO A 4 -18.83 -75.03 -28.55
N LEU A 5 -17.96 -74.20 -29.15
CA LEU A 5 -18.12 -72.86 -29.74
C LEU A 5 -18.91 -71.72 -29.05
N ILE A 6 -18.22 -70.57 -29.04
CA ILE A 6 -18.52 -69.23 -28.49
C ILE A 6 -19.72 -68.55 -29.19
N PRO A 7 -20.43 -67.60 -28.51
CA PRO A 7 -20.43 -66.25 -29.07
C PRO A 7 -20.33 -65.10 -28.06
N SER A 8 -19.58 -64.07 -28.49
CA SER A 8 -19.90 -62.64 -28.42
C SER A 8 -19.98 -61.95 -27.05
N PHE A 9 -18.99 -61.09 -26.76
CA PHE A 9 -19.26 -59.85 -26.02
C PHE A 9 -18.52 -58.66 -26.64
N LYS A 10 -19.33 -57.65 -26.97
CA LYS A 10 -18.95 -56.29 -27.37
C LYS A 10 -18.10 -55.66 -26.27
N GLY A 11 -17.04 -54.96 -26.69
CA GLY A 11 -16.12 -54.28 -25.81
C GLY A 11 -16.70 -53.03 -25.13
N PHE A 12 -16.04 -52.63 -24.05
CA PHE A 12 -15.97 -51.24 -23.59
C PHE A 12 -14.58 -51.00 -23.00
N GLY A 13 -13.89 -50.00 -23.53
CA GLY A 13 -12.55 -49.60 -23.15
C GLY A 13 -12.46 -49.21 -21.68
N ALA A 14 -11.45 -49.74 -21.00
CA ALA A 14 -11.11 -49.38 -19.63
C ALA A 14 -10.67 -47.91 -19.57
N LYS A 15 -11.52 -47.04 -19.01
CA LYS A 15 -11.09 -45.73 -18.53
C LYS A 15 -10.38 -45.92 -17.18
N LEU A 16 -9.07 -45.70 -17.19
CA LEU A 16 -8.25 -45.52 -15.98
C LEU A 16 -8.89 -44.43 -15.11
N GLN A 17 -9.26 -44.78 -13.88
CA GLN A 17 -9.73 -43.79 -12.90
C GLN A 17 -8.56 -42.92 -12.42
N PRO A 18 -8.76 -41.61 -12.23
CA PRO A 18 -7.72 -40.74 -11.69
C PRO A 18 -7.51 -41.08 -10.21
N LYS A 19 -6.24 -41.28 -9.82
CA LYS A 19 -5.82 -41.42 -8.42
C LYS A 19 -6.33 -40.20 -7.64
N ARG A 20 -7.12 -40.44 -6.60
CA ARG A 20 -7.53 -39.41 -5.63
C ARG A 20 -6.28 -38.83 -4.99
N SER A 21 -6.02 -37.54 -5.20
CA SER A 21 -4.98 -36.81 -4.47
C SER A 21 -5.41 -36.71 -3.01
N HIS A 22 -4.71 -37.42 -2.12
CA HIS A 22 -4.82 -37.17 -0.70
C HIS A 22 -4.36 -35.73 -0.43
N PRO A 23 -5.13 -34.92 0.32
CA PRO A 23 -4.66 -33.61 0.74
C PRO A 23 -3.41 -33.80 1.60
N SER A 24 -2.34 -33.11 1.24
CA SER A 24 -1.12 -33.05 2.04
C SER A 24 -1.49 -32.62 3.47
N PRO A 25 -0.97 -33.27 4.52
CA PRO A 25 -1.23 -32.84 5.89
C PRO A 25 -0.84 -31.37 6.03
N GLN A 26 -1.80 -30.55 6.41
CA GLN A 26 -1.60 -29.13 6.63
C GLN A 26 -0.68 -29.00 7.85
N PHE A 27 0.60 -28.71 7.61
CA PHE A 27 1.61 -28.57 8.66
C PHE A 27 1.18 -27.39 9.55
N GLN A 28 0.62 -27.70 10.71
CA GLN A 28 0.33 -26.71 11.74
C GLN A 28 1.66 -26.37 12.41
N SER A 29 1.97 -25.08 12.55
CA SER A 29 3.06 -24.67 13.42
C SER A 29 2.78 -25.22 14.81
N VAL A 30 3.72 -26.00 15.35
CA VAL A 30 3.67 -26.37 16.76
C VAL A 30 3.98 -25.10 17.54
N ALA A 31 2.96 -24.52 18.18
CA ALA A 31 3.15 -23.49 19.20
C ALA A 31 3.77 -24.21 20.39
N GLU A 32 5.09 -24.13 20.50
CA GLU A 32 5.83 -24.81 21.53
C GLU A 32 6.04 -23.84 22.69
N GLY A 33 5.08 -23.86 23.62
CA GLY A 33 5.14 -23.13 24.88
C GLY A 33 4.08 -22.05 25.01
N GLU A 34 3.64 -21.83 26.26
CA GLU A 34 2.81 -20.69 26.67
C GLU A 34 3.64 -19.39 26.70
N ASP A 35 4.45 -19.14 25.66
CA ASP A 35 5.21 -17.89 25.58
C ASP A 35 4.23 -16.74 25.30
N THR A 36 3.92 -16.02 26.38
CA THR A 36 2.97 -14.92 26.38
C THR A 36 3.35 -13.79 25.43
N PHE A 37 4.64 -13.62 25.12
CA PHE A 37 5.12 -12.61 24.16
C PHE A 37 4.88 -13.08 22.72
N LEU A 38 5.26 -14.32 22.40
CA LEU A 38 5.08 -14.86 21.05
C LEU A 38 3.58 -15.03 20.71
N ALA A 39 2.74 -15.30 21.70
CA ALA A 39 1.29 -15.38 21.56
C ALA A 39 0.63 -14.06 21.10
N LEU A 40 1.31 -12.92 21.26
CA LEU A 40 0.80 -11.61 20.81
C LEU A 40 0.69 -11.49 19.28
N PHE A 41 1.42 -12.32 18.52
CA PHE A 41 1.58 -12.18 17.06
C PHE A 41 1.00 -13.33 16.23
N PRO A 42 -0.23 -13.81 16.45
CA PRO A 42 -0.71 -15.14 16.05
C PRO A 42 -0.65 -15.48 14.54
N HIS A 43 -0.50 -14.49 13.66
CA HIS A 43 -0.41 -14.72 12.21
C HIS A 43 1.03 -15.07 11.79
N ARG A 44 1.33 -16.37 11.68
CA ARG A 44 2.66 -16.91 11.38
C ARG A 44 2.95 -17.22 9.90
N HIS A 45 1.94 -17.17 9.03
CA HIS A 45 2.13 -17.38 7.58
C HIS A 45 2.52 -16.09 6.86
N ASP A 46 3.11 -16.22 5.67
CA ASP A 46 3.56 -15.11 4.81
C ASP A 46 4.47 -14.13 5.54
N TYR A 47 5.29 -14.64 6.47
CA TYR A 47 6.17 -13.83 7.29
C TYR A 47 7.33 -13.28 6.45
N ILE A 48 7.99 -12.24 6.96
CA ILE A 48 9.20 -11.71 6.35
C ILE A 48 10.42 -12.07 7.19
N TRP A 49 11.56 -12.28 6.55
CA TRP A 49 12.83 -12.47 7.23
C TRP A 49 13.96 -11.75 6.50
N ALA A 50 15.03 -11.44 7.23
CA ALA A 50 16.24 -10.84 6.67
C ALA A 50 17.46 -11.34 7.44
N THR A 51 18.60 -11.43 6.77
CA THR A 51 19.89 -11.51 7.46
C THR A 51 20.11 -10.27 8.31
N HIS A 52 20.90 -10.39 9.37
CA HIS A 52 21.30 -9.24 10.16
C HIS A 52 22.08 -8.28 9.28
N PRO A 53 21.57 -7.05 9.03
CA PRO A 53 22.27 -6.11 8.19
C PRO A 53 23.52 -5.60 8.90
N GLN A 54 24.49 -5.10 8.13
CA GLN A 54 25.56 -4.28 8.70
C GLN A 54 24.95 -3.05 9.42
N PRO A 55 25.61 -2.47 10.44
CA PRO A 55 25.05 -1.39 11.26
C PRO A 55 24.52 -0.17 10.48
N THR A 56 24.94 0.03 9.23
CA THR A 56 24.52 1.13 8.34
C THR A 56 23.70 0.67 7.14
N ALA A 57 23.51 -0.63 6.95
CA ALA A 57 22.77 -1.20 5.82
C ALA A 57 21.30 -1.42 6.19
N LYS A 58 20.41 -1.29 5.21
CA LYS A 58 19.01 -1.68 5.39
C LYS A 58 18.88 -3.20 5.31
N PRO A 59 18.05 -3.84 6.15
CA PRO A 59 17.77 -5.26 6.03
C PRO A 59 17.08 -5.55 4.69
N GLU A 60 17.58 -6.57 3.98
CA GLU A 60 16.98 -7.07 2.75
C GLU A 60 15.86 -8.06 3.09
N TRP A 61 14.65 -7.53 3.26
CA TRP A 61 13.49 -8.34 3.62
C TRP A 61 13.02 -9.26 2.49
N GLN A 62 12.87 -10.53 2.81
CA GLN A 62 12.33 -11.57 1.94
C GLN A 62 11.03 -12.13 2.53
N THR A 63 10.06 -12.47 1.68
CA THR A 63 8.81 -13.12 2.13
C THR A 63 8.95 -14.63 2.07
N GLU A 64 8.54 -15.31 3.13
CA GLU A 64 8.45 -16.76 3.21
C GLU A 64 6.99 -17.19 3.42
N SER A 65 6.50 -17.99 2.47
CA SER A 65 5.10 -18.45 2.41
C SER A 65 4.95 -19.97 2.46
N ARG A 66 6.06 -20.72 2.36
CA ARG A 66 6.04 -22.19 2.24
C ARG A 66 5.64 -22.89 3.55
N HIS A 67 5.90 -22.26 4.69
CA HIS A 67 5.64 -22.81 6.02
C HIS A 67 5.40 -21.66 7.03
N PRO A 68 4.71 -21.92 8.15
CA PRO A 68 4.54 -20.92 9.20
C PRO A 68 5.85 -20.69 9.97
N LEU A 69 6.06 -19.46 10.43
CA LEU A 69 7.14 -19.10 11.35
C LEU A 69 6.96 -19.79 12.70
N SER A 70 7.97 -20.57 13.12
CA SER A 70 7.95 -21.26 14.41
C SER A 70 8.57 -20.41 15.52
N ASP A 71 8.12 -20.64 16.75
CA ASP A 71 8.60 -19.93 17.94
C ASP A 71 10.10 -20.17 18.16
N ARG A 72 10.57 -21.40 17.91
CA ARG A 72 12.00 -21.76 17.99
C ARG A 72 12.89 -20.91 17.06
N LEU A 73 12.42 -20.60 15.85
CA LEU A 73 13.18 -19.78 14.91
C LEU A 73 13.33 -18.34 15.40
N ILE A 74 12.25 -17.79 15.98
CA ILE A 74 12.27 -16.46 16.59
C ILE A 74 13.26 -16.44 17.76
N LEU A 75 13.17 -17.42 18.65
CA LEU A 75 14.03 -17.53 19.84
C LEU A 75 15.50 -17.79 19.50
N GLN A 76 15.79 -18.53 18.43
CA GLN A 76 17.16 -18.78 17.96
C GLN A 76 17.87 -17.48 17.53
N GLY A 77 17.14 -16.49 17.03
CA GLY A 77 17.69 -15.17 16.70
C GLY A 77 18.69 -15.14 15.54
N GLY A 78 18.78 -16.22 14.74
CA GLY A 78 19.71 -16.31 13.61
C GLY A 78 19.42 -15.29 12.49
N TYR A 79 18.16 -14.87 12.36
CA TYR A 79 17.68 -13.90 11.39
C TYR A 79 16.77 -12.87 12.06
N LEU A 80 16.51 -11.78 11.35
CA LEU A 80 15.42 -10.88 11.67
C LEU A 80 14.11 -11.46 11.12
N TYR A 81 13.03 -11.33 11.89
CA TYR A 81 11.71 -11.82 11.49
C TYR A 81 10.66 -10.73 11.66
N GLY A 82 9.70 -10.70 10.74
CA GLY A 82 8.53 -9.86 10.79
C GLY A 82 7.28 -10.62 10.39
N VAL A 83 6.13 -10.15 10.85
CA VAL A 83 4.82 -10.80 10.63
C VAL A 83 3.89 -9.89 9.84
N ARG A 84 2.89 -10.51 9.21
CA ARG A 84 1.79 -9.83 8.52
C ARG A 84 0.52 -9.92 9.34
N PHE A 85 -0.42 -9.03 9.04
CA PHE A 85 -1.74 -9.08 9.64
C PHE A 85 -2.64 -10.09 8.93
N GLY A 86 -3.48 -10.76 9.71
CA GLY A 86 -4.57 -11.58 9.18
C GLY A 86 -5.84 -10.76 8.89
N PRO A 87 -6.96 -11.43 8.55
CA PRO A 87 -8.26 -10.79 8.35
C PRO A 87 -8.81 -10.07 9.60
N LYS A 88 -8.37 -10.51 10.78
CA LYS A 88 -8.64 -9.88 12.06
C LYS A 88 -7.32 -9.68 12.83
N THR A 89 -7.30 -8.67 13.68
CA THR A 89 -6.15 -8.32 14.54
C THR A 89 -6.63 -7.78 15.88
N ASN A 90 -5.80 -7.94 16.91
CA ASN A 90 -5.95 -7.40 18.27
C ASN A 90 -4.99 -6.22 18.55
N TYR A 91 -4.29 -5.73 17.53
CA TYR A 91 -3.46 -4.53 17.64
C TYR A 91 -3.41 -3.73 16.34
N LEU A 92 -3.00 -2.49 16.49
CA LEU A 92 -2.62 -1.55 15.44
C LEU A 92 -1.15 -1.17 15.66
N LEU A 93 -0.42 -0.89 14.59
CA LEU A 93 0.95 -0.43 14.63
C LEU A 93 1.13 0.79 13.71
N PHE A 94 1.88 1.78 14.19
CA PHE A 94 2.46 2.81 13.33
C PHE A 94 3.98 2.63 13.25
N ASP A 95 4.52 2.76 12.04
CA ASP A 95 5.97 2.87 11.82
C ASP A 95 6.31 4.31 11.41
N ILE A 96 7.28 4.89 12.11
CA ILE A 96 7.71 6.28 11.98
C ILE A 96 9.24 6.29 11.90
N ASP A 97 9.77 6.56 10.70
CA ASP A 97 11.21 6.67 10.50
C ASP A 97 11.83 7.83 11.28
N ILE A 98 13.12 7.72 11.57
CA ILE A 98 13.89 8.76 12.25
C ILE A 98 13.89 10.12 11.52
N SER A 99 13.74 10.09 10.19
CA SER A 99 13.65 11.26 9.32
C SER A 99 12.21 11.69 9.04
N SER A 100 11.23 11.10 9.72
CA SER A 100 9.83 11.49 9.62
C SER A 100 9.59 12.89 10.20
N LEU A 101 8.72 13.66 9.54
CA LEU A 101 8.18 14.91 10.09
C LEU A 101 7.42 14.69 11.41
N TYR A 102 6.91 13.48 11.63
CA TYR A 102 6.16 13.10 12.83
C TYR A 102 7.02 12.49 13.93
N HIS A 103 8.34 12.36 13.69
CA HIS A 103 9.24 11.84 14.71
C HIS A 103 9.39 12.87 15.86
N PRO A 104 9.38 12.45 17.14
CA PRO A 104 9.48 13.35 18.31
C PRO A 104 10.70 14.28 18.31
N ARG A 105 11.79 13.87 17.67
CA ARG A 105 12.99 14.72 17.48
C ARG A 105 12.75 15.92 16.55
N ARG A 106 11.75 15.84 15.67
CA ARG A 106 11.35 16.94 14.77
C ARG A 106 10.12 17.66 15.28
N ASP A 107 9.10 16.92 15.73
CA ASP A 107 7.89 17.46 16.34
C ASP A 107 7.53 16.68 17.61
N PRO A 108 7.87 17.21 18.80
CA PRO A 108 7.58 16.56 20.09
C PRO A 108 6.08 16.31 20.34
N PHE A 109 5.19 17.04 19.67
CA PHE A 109 3.75 16.96 19.87
C PHE A 109 3.04 16.08 18.84
N ALA A 110 3.73 15.63 17.78
CA ALA A 110 3.11 14.86 16.69
C ALA A 110 2.41 13.59 17.19
N ILE A 111 3.06 12.82 18.05
CA ILE A 111 2.47 11.58 18.59
C ILE A 111 1.30 11.88 19.52
N ALA A 112 1.35 12.94 20.33
CA ALA A 112 0.23 13.36 21.17
C ALA A 112 -1.00 13.73 20.33
N ARG A 113 -0.80 14.48 19.22
CA ARG A 113 -1.89 14.80 18.27
C ARG A 113 -2.41 13.57 17.55
N LEU A 114 -1.53 12.61 17.21
CA LEU A 114 -1.92 11.33 16.61
C LEU A 114 -2.83 10.56 17.56
N VAL A 115 -2.44 10.42 18.83
CA VAL A 115 -3.24 9.74 19.85
C VAL A 115 -4.57 10.44 20.09
N ALA A 116 -4.58 11.78 20.19
CA ALA A 116 -5.80 12.56 20.36
C ALA A 116 -6.80 12.33 19.21
N ALA A 117 -6.32 12.21 17.96
CA ALA A 117 -7.17 11.92 16.82
C ALA A 117 -7.78 10.50 16.86
N LEU A 118 -7.11 9.55 17.51
CA LEU A 118 -7.56 8.15 17.64
C LEU A 118 -8.45 7.90 18.86
N GLU A 119 -8.55 8.86 19.78
CA GLU A 119 -9.37 8.77 20.99
C GLU A 119 -10.84 8.45 20.68
N VAL A 120 -11.38 8.94 19.56
CA VAL A 120 -12.76 8.64 19.10
C VAL A 120 -13.00 7.14 18.84
N LEU A 121 -11.95 6.38 18.49
CA LEU A 121 -12.03 4.91 18.39
C LEU A 121 -11.86 4.21 19.74
N GLY A 122 -11.42 4.92 20.77
CA GLY A 122 -10.97 4.36 22.04
C GLY A 122 -9.53 3.85 21.99
N LEU A 123 -8.67 4.39 21.13
CA LEU A 123 -7.24 4.07 21.10
C LEU A 123 -6.47 5.24 21.73
N VAL A 124 -6.07 5.10 22.99
CA VAL A 124 -5.49 6.20 23.81
C VAL A 124 -4.16 5.83 24.47
N SER A 125 -3.73 4.57 24.34
CA SER A 125 -2.50 4.08 24.96
C SER A 125 -1.71 3.23 23.97
N TYR A 126 -0.39 3.36 23.99
CA TYR A 126 0.51 2.63 23.12
C TYR A 126 1.79 2.21 23.84
N ILE A 127 2.46 1.23 23.25
CA ILE A 127 3.83 0.83 23.57
C ILE A 127 4.74 1.40 22.49
N ALA A 128 5.80 2.10 22.87
CA ALA A 128 6.80 2.57 21.93
C ALA A 128 8.05 1.68 21.99
N VAL A 129 8.53 1.27 20.82
CA VAL A 129 9.83 0.61 20.68
C VAL A 129 10.61 1.22 19.52
N THR A 130 11.94 1.14 19.55
CA THR A 130 12.72 1.42 18.34
C THR A 130 12.45 0.34 17.29
N SER A 131 12.34 0.71 16.01
CA SER A 131 12.14 -0.24 14.91
C SER A 131 13.47 -0.89 14.46
N SER A 132 14.58 -0.15 14.61
CA SER A 132 15.95 -0.60 14.32
C SER A 132 16.99 0.35 14.93
N TYR A 133 18.27 0.07 14.69
CA TYR A 133 19.40 0.93 15.08
C TYR A 133 19.36 2.35 14.51
N SER A 134 18.57 2.59 13.45
CA SER A 134 18.41 3.94 12.89
C SER A 134 17.66 4.90 13.83
N GLY A 135 16.98 4.36 14.85
CA GLY A 135 16.16 5.14 15.79
C GLY A 135 14.75 5.43 15.29
N GLY A 136 14.29 4.80 14.21
CA GLY A 136 12.87 4.78 13.85
C GLY A 136 12.01 4.16 14.96
N LEU A 137 10.70 4.41 14.93
CA LEU A 137 9.76 4.07 16.00
C LEU A 137 8.64 3.16 15.51
N HIS A 138 8.34 2.15 16.32
CA HIS A 138 7.13 1.35 16.22
C HIS A 138 6.22 1.67 17.42
N LEU A 139 4.98 2.10 17.15
CA LEU A 139 3.97 2.39 18.17
C LEU A 139 2.86 1.33 18.13
N TYR A 140 2.85 0.42 19.10
CA TYR A 140 1.86 -0.64 19.21
C TYR A 140 0.66 -0.19 20.05
N PHE A 141 -0.54 -0.28 19.47
CA PHE A 141 -1.82 -0.01 20.13
C PHE A 141 -2.61 -1.32 20.28
N PRO A 142 -2.40 -2.08 21.37
CA PRO A 142 -3.10 -3.34 21.60
C PRO A 142 -4.52 -3.11 22.11
N PHE A 143 -5.41 -4.05 21.85
CA PHE A 143 -6.81 -4.02 22.31
C PHE A 143 -7.39 -5.43 22.42
N GLU A 144 -8.36 -5.61 23.32
CA GLU A 144 -8.81 -6.94 23.75
C GLU A 144 -9.55 -7.72 22.65
N ARG A 145 -10.52 -7.08 22.00
CA ARG A 145 -11.39 -7.75 21.02
C ARG A 145 -10.83 -7.60 19.62
N ALA A 146 -10.54 -8.73 18.98
CA ALA A 146 -10.06 -8.74 17.60
C ALA A 146 -11.03 -8.01 16.65
N GLN A 147 -10.51 -7.02 15.91
CA GLN A 147 -11.23 -6.21 14.94
C GLN A 147 -10.88 -6.67 13.52
N LYS A 148 -11.77 -6.40 12.55
CA LYS A 148 -11.48 -6.65 11.14
C LYS A 148 -10.37 -5.70 10.68
N SER A 149 -9.26 -6.26 10.22
CA SER A 149 -8.05 -5.50 9.90
C SER A 149 -8.30 -4.40 8.86
N TYR A 150 -9.08 -4.68 7.80
CA TYR A 150 -9.39 -3.68 6.78
C TYR A 150 -10.33 -2.56 7.27
N GLU A 151 -11.30 -2.86 8.15
CA GLU A 151 -12.20 -1.82 8.70
C GLU A 151 -11.44 -0.91 9.65
N LEU A 152 -10.55 -1.50 10.47
CA LEU A 152 -9.67 -0.77 11.37
C LEU A 152 -8.74 0.17 10.59
N ALA A 153 -8.03 -0.35 9.59
CA ALA A 153 -7.14 0.43 8.73
C ALA A 153 -7.86 1.64 8.12
N GLY A 154 -9.02 1.41 7.49
CA GLY A 154 -9.78 2.49 6.85
C GLY A 154 -10.34 3.53 7.84
N ALA A 155 -10.69 3.12 9.07
CA ALA A 155 -11.20 4.04 10.09
C ALA A 155 -10.08 4.92 10.65
N VAL A 156 -8.93 4.31 10.96
CA VAL A 156 -7.74 5.00 11.46
C VAL A 156 -7.20 5.97 10.42
N GLN A 157 -7.05 5.51 9.18
CA GLN A 157 -6.62 6.36 8.07
C GLN A 157 -7.54 7.58 7.92
N ALA A 158 -8.86 7.38 7.92
CA ALA A 158 -9.80 8.48 7.81
C ALA A 158 -9.69 9.49 8.96
N LEU A 159 -9.49 9.04 10.20
CA LEU A 159 -9.34 9.95 11.34
C LEU A 159 -8.06 10.78 11.25
N LEU A 160 -6.94 10.13 10.95
CA LEU A 160 -5.64 10.80 10.89
C LEU A 160 -5.55 11.75 9.69
N GLU A 161 -6.07 11.37 8.52
CA GLU A 161 -6.20 12.28 7.37
C GLU A 161 -7.03 13.52 7.73
N ASN A 162 -8.16 13.35 8.42
CA ASN A 162 -8.98 14.47 8.89
C ASN A 162 -8.28 15.35 9.95
N ALA A 163 -7.30 14.79 10.67
CA ALA A 163 -6.47 15.52 11.63
C ALA A 163 -5.20 16.13 11.01
N GLY A 164 -5.04 16.04 9.68
CA GLY A 164 -3.94 16.64 8.94
C GLY A 164 -2.68 15.77 8.81
N PHE A 165 -2.75 14.49 9.17
CA PHE A 165 -1.65 13.54 8.94
C PHE A 165 -1.65 13.05 7.50
N VAL A 166 -0.44 12.85 6.95
CA VAL A 166 -0.22 12.32 5.61
C VAL A 166 0.48 10.97 5.74
N PHE A 167 -0.14 9.94 5.17
CA PHE A 167 0.48 8.62 5.08
C PHE A 167 1.40 8.59 3.86
N SER A 168 2.68 8.35 4.11
CA SER A 168 3.67 8.14 3.05
C SER A 168 4.81 7.25 3.55
N PRO A 169 5.42 6.45 2.66
CA PRO A 169 6.53 5.59 3.02
C PRO A 169 7.68 6.38 3.67
N GLY A 170 8.21 5.85 4.77
CA GLY A 170 9.27 6.49 5.55
C GLY A 170 8.87 7.81 6.23
N GLN A 171 7.57 8.09 6.39
CA GLN A 171 7.08 9.19 7.23
C GLN A 171 6.08 8.69 8.27
N LEU A 172 4.96 8.13 7.82
CA LEU A 172 3.94 7.56 8.69
C LEU A 172 3.31 6.39 7.95
N GLU A 173 3.65 5.18 8.37
CA GLU A 173 3.10 3.96 7.81
C GLU A 173 2.15 3.30 8.81
N LEU A 174 1.00 2.83 8.31
CA LEU A 174 -0.09 2.29 9.10
C LEU A 174 -0.22 0.79 8.89
N PHE A 175 -0.32 0.04 10.00
CA PHE A 175 -0.43 -1.40 10.01
C PHE A 175 -1.57 -1.86 10.92
N PRO A 176 -2.56 -2.63 10.42
CA PRO A 176 -2.71 -3.09 9.04
C PRO A 176 -2.96 -1.93 8.05
N ASN A 177 -2.48 -2.07 6.82
CA ASN A 177 -2.70 -1.13 5.72
C ASN A 177 -3.96 -1.46 4.90
N ASP A 178 -4.42 -0.53 4.06
CA ASP A 178 -5.40 -0.84 3.00
C ASP A 178 -4.70 -1.64 1.90
N ARG A 179 -4.59 -2.95 2.09
CA ARG A 179 -3.89 -3.91 1.20
C ARG A 179 -4.33 -3.88 -0.27
N GLY A 180 -5.33 -3.07 -0.65
CA GLY A 180 -5.80 -2.97 -2.02
C GLY A 180 -6.25 -4.31 -2.60
N PHE A 181 -6.43 -4.33 -3.92
CA PHE A 181 -6.87 -5.51 -4.66
C PHE A 181 -6.08 -5.63 -5.96
N VAL A 182 -5.60 -6.84 -6.27
CA VAL A 182 -4.98 -7.21 -7.55
C VAL A 182 -5.76 -8.39 -8.11
N ASP A 183 -6.17 -8.32 -9.38
CA ASP A 183 -6.99 -9.34 -10.05
C ASP A 183 -8.26 -9.76 -9.28
N GLY A 184 -8.89 -8.78 -8.61
CA GLY A 184 -10.10 -9.00 -7.81
C GLY A 184 -9.87 -9.74 -6.49
N LYS A 185 -8.63 -10.10 -6.14
CA LYS A 185 -8.27 -10.69 -4.85
C LYS A 185 -7.58 -9.64 -3.96
N PRO A 186 -7.87 -9.61 -2.66
CA PRO A 186 -7.14 -8.71 -1.76
C PRO A 186 -5.68 -9.13 -1.70
N THR A 187 -4.76 -8.16 -1.77
CA THR A 187 -3.33 -8.49 -1.59
C THR A 187 -3.01 -8.77 -0.12
N LEU A 188 -1.76 -9.15 0.16
CA LEU A 188 -1.31 -9.35 1.53
C LEU A 188 -1.18 -8.00 2.25
N TYR A 189 -1.48 -7.99 3.55
CA TYR A 189 -1.16 -6.83 4.37
C TYR A 189 0.35 -6.59 4.41
N ALA A 190 0.77 -5.34 4.52
CA ALA A 190 2.15 -4.99 4.76
C ALA A 190 2.66 -5.69 6.02
N ALA A 191 3.91 -6.15 5.97
CA ALA A 191 4.57 -6.83 7.07
C ALA A 191 5.32 -5.82 7.93
N HIS A 192 5.44 -6.10 9.22
CA HIS A 192 6.28 -5.33 10.13
C HIS A 192 7.24 -6.26 10.86
N ARG A 193 8.40 -5.72 11.24
CA ARG A 193 9.38 -6.43 12.07
C ARG A 193 8.81 -6.68 13.48
N LEU A 194 9.10 -7.86 14.04
CA LEU A 194 8.75 -8.16 15.44
C LEU A 194 9.58 -7.29 16.40
N PRO A 195 8.99 -6.85 17.53
CA PRO A 195 9.72 -6.04 18.52
C PRO A 195 10.75 -6.88 19.28
N LEU A 196 11.65 -6.22 20.00
CA LEU A 196 12.67 -6.86 20.86
C LEU A 196 13.68 -7.77 20.13
N GLN A 197 13.76 -7.63 18.81
CA GLN A 197 14.89 -8.15 18.04
C GLN A 197 16.03 -7.13 18.03
N LEU A 198 17.24 -7.56 17.67
CA LEU A 198 18.47 -6.75 17.65
C LEU A 198 18.28 -5.30 17.11
N GLY A 199 18.46 -4.26 17.94
CA GLY A 199 18.21 -2.86 17.58
C GLY A 199 16.77 -2.37 17.80
N SER A 200 15.89 -3.19 18.38
CA SER A 200 14.53 -2.85 18.78
C SER A 200 14.40 -2.93 20.31
N TYR A 201 14.23 -1.77 20.96
CA TYR A 201 14.21 -1.66 22.42
C TYR A 201 12.96 -0.90 22.85
N LEU A 202 12.39 -1.23 24.02
CA LEU A 202 11.32 -0.42 24.61
C LEU A 202 11.80 0.99 24.90
N LEU A 203 10.88 1.94 24.78
CA LEU A 203 11.14 3.36 25.00
C LEU A 203 10.30 3.89 26.17
N ASN A 204 10.91 4.76 26.97
CA ASN A 204 10.18 5.53 27.98
C ASN A 204 9.43 6.73 27.36
N SER A 205 8.77 7.53 28.21
CA SER A 205 8.07 8.76 27.80
C SER A 205 8.96 9.83 27.17
N ASN A 206 10.28 9.76 27.40
CA ASN A 206 11.28 10.68 26.86
C ASN A 206 11.91 10.14 25.56
N TRP A 207 11.39 9.04 25.00
CA TRP A 207 11.92 8.37 23.80
C TRP A 207 13.31 7.78 23.97
N GLU A 208 13.69 7.45 25.21
CA GLU A 208 14.97 6.83 25.52
C GLU A 208 14.79 5.32 25.69
N PRO A 209 15.74 4.51 25.16
CA PRO A 209 15.73 3.07 25.38
C PRO A 209 15.78 2.71 26.86
N ILE A 210 14.90 1.81 27.28
CA ILE A 210 14.88 1.21 28.61
C ILE A 210 15.16 -0.28 28.53
N PHE A 211 15.59 -0.84 29.67
CA PHE A 211 15.73 -2.28 29.88
C PHE A 211 14.45 -2.98 29.45
N SER A 212 14.58 -3.98 28.57
CA SER A 212 13.42 -4.60 27.93
C SER A 212 13.54 -6.10 27.87
N THR A 213 12.72 -6.77 28.68
CA THR A 213 12.47 -8.21 28.59
C THR A 213 11.16 -8.45 27.85
N PRO A 214 10.98 -9.64 27.24
CA PRO A 214 9.67 -10.05 26.71
C PRO A 214 8.55 -9.93 27.75
N ALA A 215 8.84 -10.23 29.02
CA ALA A 215 7.89 -10.10 30.13
C ALA A 215 7.44 -8.65 30.36
N GLU A 216 8.35 -7.68 30.34
CA GLU A 216 8.00 -6.27 30.49
C GLU A 216 7.19 -5.75 29.29
N PHE A 217 7.53 -6.17 28.07
CA PHE A 217 6.73 -5.84 26.89
C PHE A 217 5.31 -6.39 27.00
N VAL A 218 5.15 -7.65 27.45
CA VAL A 218 3.84 -8.25 27.69
C VAL A 218 3.09 -7.48 28.78
N HIS A 219 3.76 -7.08 29.86
CA HIS A 219 3.13 -6.29 30.93
C HIS A 219 2.58 -4.94 30.40
N GLN A 220 3.38 -4.19 29.63
CA GLN A 220 2.94 -2.95 29.01
C GLN A 220 1.85 -3.17 27.96
N TRP A 221 1.89 -4.29 27.23
CA TRP A 221 0.85 -4.69 26.31
C TRP A 221 -0.47 -4.88 27.02
N GLN A 222 -0.48 -5.63 28.12
CA GLN A 222 -1.69 -5.83 28.91
C GLN A 222 -2.21 -4.53 29.53
N PHE A 223 -1.33 -3.64 29.95
CA PHE A 223 -1.71 -2.30 30.43
C PHE A 223 -2.40 -1.48 29.33
N CYS A 224 -1.80 -1.37 28.15
CA CYS A 224 -2.36 -0.62 27.03
C CYS A 224 -3.66 -1.26 26.52
N LEU A 225 -3.73 -2.59 26.49
CA LEU A 225 -4.90 -3.36 26.06
C LEU A 225 -6.14 -3.01 26.86
N ARG A 226 -6.02 -2.87 28.19
CA ARG A 226 -7.13 -2.45 29.07
C ARG A 226 -7.54 -1.00 28.87
N ARG A 227 -6.63 -0.15 28.40
CA ARG A 227 -6.88 1.28 28.17
C ARG A 227 -7.46 1.57 26.79
N ASN A 228 -7.47 0.59 25.89
CA ASN A 228 -7.92 0.77 24.52
C ASN A 228 -9.27 0.06 24.25
N PRO A 229 -10.42 0.60 24.72
CA PRO A 229 -11.74 -0.02 24.60
C PRO A 229 -12.33 0.14 23.18
N ILE A 230 -11.61 -0.30 22.16
CA ILE A 230 -12.09 -0.22 20.78
C ILE A 230 -13.30 -1.13 20.57
N THR A 231 -14.29 -0.59 19.86
CA THR A 231 -15.49 -1.37 19.50
C THR A 231 -15.70 -1.36 17.99
N SER A 232 -16.20 -2.47 17.45
CA SER A 232 -16.56 -2.53 16.03
C SER A 232 -17.67 -1.53 15.67
N ARG A 233 -18.47 -1.10 16.66
CA ARG A 233 -19.46 -0.03 16.49
C ARG A 233 -18.78 1.32 16.23
N ALA A 234 -17.80 1.70 17.04
CA ALA A 234 -17.03 2.93 16.85
C ALA A 234 -16.34 2.95 15.47
N ILE A 235 -15.66 1.85 15.10
CA ILE A 235 -15.04 1.69 13.78
C ILE A 235 -16.05 1.94 12.65
N ARG A 236 -17.21 1.25 12.69
CA ARG A 236 -18.25 1.42 11.66
C ARG A 236 -18.86 2.81 11.64
N GLN A 237 -19.01 3.47 12.79
CA GLN A 237 -19.50 4.85 12.88
C GLN A 237 -18.52 5.82 12.23
N VAL A 238 -17.22 5.69 12.52
CA VAL A 238 -16.16 6.47 11.87
C VAL A 238 -16.15 6.22 10.36
N LEU A 239 -16.17 4.97 9.91
CA LEU A 239 -16.25 4.65 8.48
C LEU A 239 -17.50 5.23 7.80
N LYS A 240 -18.65 5.21 8.49
CA LYS A 240 -19.90 5.80 7.97
C LYS A 240 -19.80 7.32 7.89
N ALA A 241 -19.21 7.97 8.89
CA ALA A 241 -18.95 9.40 8.88
C ALA A 241 -17.95 9.79 7.77
N ALA A 242 -16.87 9.02 7.63
CA ALA A 242 -15.88 9.19 6.56
C ALA A 242 -16.50 8.99 5.17
N LYS A 243 -17.36 7.98 4.97
CA LYS A 243 -18.11 7.79 3.72
C LYS A 243 -19.09 8.92 3.42
N ARG A 244 -19.72 9.49 4.45
CA ARG A 244 -20.58 10.69 4.31
C ARG A 244 -19.76 11.92 3.94
N ARG A 245 -18.51 12.06 4.40
CA ARG A 245 -17.59 13.11 3.94
C ARG A 245 -17.09 12.83 2.52
N ARG A 246 -16.77 11.56 2.22
CA ARG A 246 -16.46 11.03 0.88
C ARG A 246 -17.73 10.77 0.05
N PHE A 247 -18.76 11.63 0.09
CA PHE A 247 -19.67 11.67 -1.05
C PHE A 247 -18.78 11.91 -2.26
N SER A 248 -18.64 10.91 -3.14
CA SER A 248 -17.55 10.86 -4.11
C SER A 248 -17.63 12.09 -5.03
N LEU A 249 -16.90 13.13 -4.67
CA LEU A 249 -16.72 14.27 -5.52
C LEU A 249 -15.93 13.72 -6.72
N SER A 250 -16.42 14.00 -7.93
CA SER A 250 -15.60 13.78 -9.12
C SER A 250 -14.28 14.53 -8.91
N GLY A 251 -13.14 14.05 -9.41
CA GLY A 251 -11.86 14.74 -9.21
C GLY A 251 -11.89 16.22 -9.60
N LYS A 252 -12.72 16.59 -10.59
CA LYS A 252 -12.97 17.99 -10.96
C LYS A 252 -13.74 18.79 -9.89
N VAL A 253 -14.70 18.14 -9.21
CA VAL A 253 -15.55 18.73 -8.18
C VAL A 253 -14.79 18.85 -6.86
N ASP A 254 -13.98 17.85 -6.53
CA ASP A 254 -13.09 17.88 -5.35
C ASP A 254 -12.04 18.98 -5.48
N LYS A 255 -11.37 19.04 -6.65
CA LYS A 255 -10.48 20.13 -6.99
C LYS A 255 -11.18 21.49 -6.88
N PHE A 256 -12.40 21.62 -7.40
CA PHE A 256 -13.14 22.89 -7.32
C PHE A 256 -13.49 23.28 -5.88
N LEU A 257 -13.85 22.33 -5.01
CA LEU A 257 -14.05 22.60 -3.59
C LEU A 257 -12.75 23.04 -2.91
N ASN A 258 -11.63 22.38 -3.21
CA ASN A 258 -10.31 22.76 -2.70
C ASN A 258 -9.86 24.14 -3.20
N ASP A 259 -10.07 24.46 -4.48
CA ASP A 259 -9.79 25.78 -5.05
C ASP A 259 -10.62 26.87 -4.32
N LEU A 260 -11.89 26.60 -4.00
CA LEU A 260 -12.73 27.51 -3.21
C LEU A 260 -12.23 27.66 -1.77
N ASN A 261 -11.84 26.57 -1.10
CA ASN A 261 -11.31 26.61 0.26
C ASN A 261 -9.99 27.40 0.31
N ALA A 262 -9.06 27.13 -0.60
CA ALA A 262 -7.76 27.79 -0.66
C ALA A 262 -7.86 29.32 -0.86
N GLU A 263 -8.94 29.78 -1.49
CA GLU A 263 -9.19 31.22 -1.67
C GLU A 263 -9.95 31.87 -0.51
N ILE A 264 -10.67 31.07 0.31
CA ILE A 264 -11.47 31.56 1.43
C ILE A 264 -10.67 31.50 2.74
N GLU A 265 -9.95 30.40 2.99
CA GLU A 265 -9.28 30.09 4.26
C GLU A 265 -8.20 31.11 4.68
N PRO A 266 -7.38 31.68 3.77
CA PRO A 266 -6.46 32.76 4.13
C PRO A 266 -7.16 34.02 4.67
N GLY A 267 -8.47 34.14 4.45
CA GLY A 267 -9.28 35.26 4.88
C GLY A 267 -9.02 36.52 4.07
N TRP A 268 -9.18 37.66 4.73
CA TRP A 268 -9.04 38.98 4.13
C TRP A 268 -7.60 39.45 4.26
N SER A 269 -6.93 39.69 3.15
CA SER A 269 -5.50 40.06 3.09
C SER A 269 -5.23 41.42 2.44
N GLY A 270 -6.27 42.07 1.91
CA GLY A 270 -6.14 43.38 1.28
C GLY A 270 -7.47 44.06 1.01
N THR A 271 -7.42 45.37 0.78
CA THR A 271 -8.59 46.17 0.42
C THR A 271 -9.12 45.77 -0.97
N GLY A 272 -10.42 45.95 -1.21
CA GLY A 272 -11.06 45.61 -2.49
C GLY A 272 -11.43 44.13 -2.70
N GLN A 273 -11.19 43.25 -1.72
CA GLN A 273 -11.44 41.81 -1.85
C GLN A 273 -12.91 41.39 -1.62
N THR A 274 -13.79 42.29 -1.17
CA THR A 274 -15.17 41.96 -0.76
C THR A 274 -15.95 41.16 -1.79
N ASN A 275 -16.01 41.63 -3.05
CA ASN A 275 -16.76 40.92 -4.08
C ASN A 275 -16.14 39.56 -4.40
N ARG A 276 -14.81 39.47 -4.39
CA ARG A 276 -14.09 38.24 -4.72
C ARG A 276 -14.30 37.17 -3.65
N ILE A 277 -14.17 37.53 -2.38
CA ILE A 277 -14.34 36.62 -1.24
C ILE A 277 -15.81 36.23 -1.11
N LEU A 278 -16.75 37.18 -1.13
CA LEU A 278 -18.18 36.88 -1.04
C LEU A 278 -18.64 35.99 -2.19
N GLY A 279 -18.17 36.21 -3.42
CA GLY A 279 -18.49 35.35 -4.54
C GLY A 279 -18.00 33.91 -4.37
N ARG A 280 -16.82 33.69 -3.75
CA ARG A 280 -16.34 32.33 -3.46
C ARG A 280 -17.08 31.68 -2.32
N ILE A 281 -17.36 32.44 -1.26
CA ILE A 281 -18.19 31.95 -0.16
C ILE A 281 -19.54 31.53 -0.73
N ALA A 282 -20.22 32.39 -1.51
CA ALA A 282 -21.51 32.10 -2.15
C ALA A 282 -21.49 30.80 -2.95
N LEU A 283 -20.50 30.64 -3.85
CA LEU A 283 -20.35 29.42 -4.65
C LEU A 283 -20.14 28.18 -3.78
N ARG A 284 -19.28 28.27 -2.75
CA ARG A 284 -19.02 27.17 -1.82
C ARG A 284 -20.27 26.81 -1.01
N THR A 285 -20.95 27.79 -0.42
CA THR A 285 -22.15 27.56 0.39
C THR A 285 -23.31 27.06 -0.44
N TYR A 286 -23.53 27.56 -1.66
CA TYR A 286 -24.66 27.14 -2.50
C TYR A 286 -24.40 25.76 -3.17
N ILE A 287 -23.28 25.60 -3.87
CA ILE A 287 -23.00 24.38 -4.65
C ILE A 287 -22.78 23.20 -3.71
N PHE A 288 -22.08 23.39 -2.60
CA PHE A 288 -21.72 22.32 -1.68
C PHE A 288 -22.57 22.27 -0.41
N ALA A 289 -23.67 23.04 -0.33
CA ALA A 289 -24.57 23.13 0.83
C ALA A 289 -24.90 21.75 1.43
N LYS A 290 -25.36 20.85 0.55
CA LYS A 290 -25.81 19.51 0.93
C LYS A 290 -24.68 18.63 1.47
N ILE A 291 -23.45 18.85 1.02
CA ILE A 291 -22.28 18.09 1.48
C ILE A 291 -21.75 18.67 2.79
N LEU A 292 -21.62 20.00 2.89
CA LEU A 292 -21.02 20.68 4.02
C LEU A 292 -21.98 20.75 5.22
N TYR A 293 -23.27 20.95 4.97
CA TYR A 293 -24.29 21.24 6.00
C TYR A 293 -25.44 20.21 6.02
N GLY A 294 -25.46 19.26 5.08
CA GLY A 294 -26.46 18.19 5.02
C GLY A 294 -27.82 18.57 4.39
N HIS A 295 -28.04 19.84 4.08
CA HIS A 295 -29.26 20.36 3.46
C HIS A 295 -28.93 21.47 2.44
N CYS A 296 -29.86 21.77 1.53
CA CYS A 296 -29.70 22.88 0.59
C CYS A 296 -29.92 24.22 1.33
N LEU A 297 -29.16 25.24 0.95
CA LEU A 297 -29.29 26.60 1.47
C LEU A 297 -29.70 27.51 0.30
N GLU A 298 -30.82 28.21 0.47
CA GLU A 298 -31.39 29.13 -0.52
C GLU A 298 -31.99 30.35 0.21
N GLY A 299 -32.07 31.48 -0.50
CA GLY A 299 -32.60 32.75 -0.04
C GLY A 299 -31.92 33.24 1.24
N LYS A 300 -32.74 33.59 2.25
CA LYS A 300 -32.25 34.15 3.52
C LYS A 300 -31.27 33.23 4.25
N ALA A 301 -31.47 31.91 4.18
CA ALA A 301 -30.60 30.95 4.86
C ALA A 301 -29.19 30.92 4.24
N LEU A 302 -29.08 31.12 2.93
CA LEU A 302 -27.80 31.24 2.24
C LEU A 302 -27.07 32.53 2.64
N VAL A 303 -27.79 33.65 2.68
CA VAL A 303 -27.24 34.96 3.06
C VAL A 303 -26.68 34.96 4.48
N GLU A 304 -27.46 34.48 5.45
CA GLU A 304 -27.01 34.43 6.85
C GLU A 304 -25.76 33.54 7.00
N LYS A 305 -25.70 32.40 6.27
CA LYS A 305 -24.52 31.54 6.31
C LYS A 305 -23.30 32.18 5.65
N MET A 306 -23.49 32.92 4.56
CA MET A 306 -22.41 33.66 3.92
C MET A 306 -21.85 34.75 4.85
N MET A 307 -22.73 35.48 5.56
CA MET A 307 -22.33 36.49 6.53
C MET A 307 -21.58 35.89 7.72
N GLU A 308 -22.07 34.78 8.27
CA GLU A 308 -21.40 34.04 9.35
C GLU A 308 -19.96 33.68 8.95
N ILE A 309 -19.77 33.14 7.74
CA ILE A 309 -18.44 32.78 7.24
C ILE A 309 -17.60 34.04 7.02
N ALA A 310 -18.12 35.03 6.29
CA ALA A 310 -17.37 36.24 5.94
C ALA A 310 -16.86 37.02 7.16
N THR A 311 -17.67 37.10 8.22
CA THR A 311 -17.34 37.80 9.47
C THR A 311 -16.41 37.01 10.38
N ALA A 312 -16.41 35.68 10.28
CA ALA A 312 -15.51 34.80 11.03
C ALA A 312 -14.11 34.67 10.43
N LEU A 313 -13.90 35.09 9.18
CA LEU A 313 -12.60 35.01 8.51
C LEU A 313 -11.58 36.03 9.08
N PRO A 314 -10.29 35.64 9.17
CA PRO A 314 -9.25 36.53 9.66
C PRO A 314 -9.10 37.76 8.77
N GLY A 315 -8.82 38.92 9.37
CA GLY A 315 -8.67 40.19 8.64
C GLY A 315 -9.98 40.89 8.23
N TYR A 316 -11.16 40.36 8.56
CA TYR A 316 -12.44 40.97 8.19
C TYR A 316 -12.55 42.43 8.65
N ARG A 317 -12.22 42.71 9.91
CA ARG A 317 -12.30 44.06 10.49
C ARG A 317 -11.25 45.02 9.91
N GLU A 318 -10.12 44.49 9.44
CA GLU A 318 -8.97 45.27 8.99
C GLU A 318 -9.03 45.59 7.50
N PHE A 319 -9.49 44.65 6.67
CA PHE A 319 -9.39 44.73 5.21
C PHE A 319 -10.74 44.81 4.49
N CYS A 320 -11.84 44.41 5.13
CA CYS A 320 -13.17 44.58 4.54
C CYS A 320 -13.67 46.01 4.76
N GLN A 321 -13.73 46.82 3.70
CA GLN A 321 -14.26 48.19 3.79
C GLN A 321 -15.79 48.26 3.70
N HIS A 322 -16.45 47.15 3.34
CA HIS A 322 -17.90 47.05 3.17
C HIS A 322 -18.59 46.45 4.40
N GLN A 323 -18.02 46.60 5.60
CA GLN A 323 -18.59 46.07 6.85
C GLN A 323 -20.03 46.55 7.09
N HIS A 324 -20.29 47.82 6.82
CA HIS A 324 -21.59 48.47 7.02
C HIS A 324 -22.68 47.96 6.05
N GLU A 325 -22.31 47.43 4.89
CA GLU A 325 -23.23 46.95 3.85
C GLU A 325 -23.01 45.47 3.49
N ILE A 326 -22.31 44.71 4.35
CA ILE A 326 -21.90 43.34 4.05
C ILE A 326 -23.10 42.42 3.80
N ARG A 327 -24.23 42.68 4.48
CA ARG A 327 -25.49 41.96 4.30
C ARG A 327 -26.03 42.15 2.89
N GLN A 328 -26.11 43.40 2.43
CA GLN A 328 -26.59 43.74 1.10
C GLN A 328 -25.70 43.10 0.02
N ARG A 329 -24.37 43.17 0.17
CA ARG A 329 -23.44 42.52 -0.76
C ARG A 329 -23.57 41.00 -0.75
N ALA A 330 -23.85 40.39 0.40
CA ALA A 330 -24.12 38.95 0.49
C ALA A 330 -25.44 38.57 -0.19
N GLU A 331 -26.48 39.39 -0.06
CA GLU A 331 -27.77 39.22 -0.76
C GLU A 331 -27.60 39.27 -2.28
N GLU A 332 -26.85 40.25 -2.79
CA GLU A 332 -26.56 40.38 -4.22
C GLU A 332 -25.85 39.13 -4.79
N TRP A 333 -24.85 38.62 -4.06
CA TRP A 333 -24.13 37.41 -4.47
C TRP A 333 -24.99 36.14 -4.35
N ALA A 334 -25.79 36.01 -3.29
CA ALA A 334 -26.72 34.90 -3.13
C ALA A 334 -27.72 34.88 -4.29
N GLN A 335 -28.34 36.02 -4.58
CA GLN A 335 -29.28 36.17 -5.69
C GLN A 335 -28.62 35.89 -7.03
N SER A 336 -27.39 36.36 -7.26
CA SER A 336 -26.64 36.09 -8.49
C SER A 336 -26.40 34.59 -8.69
N VAL A 337 -25.99 33.87 -7.65
CA VAL A 337 -25.68 32.43 -7.74
C VAL A 337 -26.95 31.58 -7.90
N GLU A 338 -28.06 32.00 -7.30
CA GLU A 338 -29.37 31.32 -7.43
C GLU A 338 -30.03 31.54 -8.80
N THR A 339 -29.93 32.76 -9.34
CA THR A 339 -30.57 33.12 -10.62
C THR A 339 -29.77 32.67 -11.84
N THR A 340 -28.45 32.51 -11.71
CA THR A 340 -27.59 32.14 -12.84
C THR A 340 -27.73 30.65 -13.17
N THR A 341 -28.03 30.31 -14.43
CA THR A 341 -28.15 28.92 -14.93
C THR A 341 -26.84 28.11 -14.91
N ARG A 342 -25.71 28.76 -14.60
CA ARG A 342 -24.35 28.19 -14.57
C ARG A 342 -24.08 27.39 -13.29
N TYR A 343 -24.74 27.71 -12.18
CA TYR A 343 -24.45 27.10 -10.88
C TYR A 343 -25.66 26.33 -10.37
N PHE A 344 -25.41 25.16 -9.81
CA PHE A 344 -26.46 24.29 -9.28
C PHE A 344 -25.97 23.55 -8.04
N PRO A 345 -26.84 23.28 -7.05
CA PRO A 345 -26.49 22.48 -5.89
C PRO A 345 -26.00 21.10 -6.32
N TYR A 346 -24.86 20.69 -5.79
CA TYR A 346 -24.26 19.41 -6.12
C TYR A 346 -25.08 18.26 -5.53
N LYS A 347 -25.70 17.46 -6.42
CA LYS A 347 -26.62 16.37 -6.04
C LYS A 347 -25.95 15.05 -5.70
N GLY A 348 -24.61 15.01 -5.64
CA GLY A 348 -23.85 13.77 -5.44
C GLY A 348 -23.75 12.92 -6.71
N ARG A 349 -22.80 11.99 -6.75
CA ARG A 349 -22.79 10.94 -7.77
C ARG A 349 -23.95 10.00 -7.48
N ARG A 350 -24.95 9.90 -8.37
CA ARG A 350 -25.87 8.76 -8.35
C ARG A 350 -25.01 7.50 -8.48
N ALA A 351 -25.09 6.60 -7.52
CA ALA A 351 -24.47 5.28 -7.65
C ALA A 351 -24.92 4.73 -9.01
N LYS A 352 -23.96 4.37 -9.88
CA LYS A 352 -24.33 3.64 -11.10
C LYS A 352 -25.10 2.41 -10.62
N PRO A 353 -26.35 2.20 -11.05
CA PRO A 353 -27.03 0.95 -10.72
C PRO A 353 -26.11 -0.17 -11.19
N ASN A 354 -25.90 -1.14 -10.31
CA ASN A 354 -25.11 -2.32 -10.59
C ASN A 354 -25.64 -2.90 -11.91
N ARG A 355 -24.80 -2.98 -12.95
CA ARG A 355 -25.22 -3.47 -14.27
C ARG A 355 -25.48 -4.99 -14.29
N SER A 356 -25.39 -5.65 -13.14
CA SER A 356 -25.87 -7.01 -12.94
C SER A 356 -27.35 -6.96 -12.53
N SER A 357 -28.22 -7.55 -13.35
CA SER A 357 -29.67 -7.66 -13.19
C SER A 357 -30.52 -6.46 -13.67
N LYS A 358 -30.55 -6.22 -14.98
CA LYS A 358 -31.81 -5.83 -15.62
C LYS A 358 -32.31 -6.99 -16.49
N PRO A 359 -33.58 -7.39 -16.38
CA PRO A 359 -34.21 -8.28 -17.36
C PRO A 359 -34.16 -7.63 -18.75
N ALA A 360 -34.07 -8.46 -19.78
CA ALA A 360 -34.00 -8.03 -21.17
C ALA A 360 -35.25 -7.23 -21.55
N GLU A 361 -35.14 -5.90 -21.65
CA GLU A 361 -36.17 -5.08 -22.25
C GLU A 361 -35.54 -3.80 -22.84
N THR A 362 -35.67 -3.70 -24.16
CA THR A 362 -35.24 -2.65 -25.10
C THR A 362 -33.73 -2.50 -25.34
N PRO A 363 -33.24 -2.74 -26.58
CA PRO A 363 -31.85 -2.45 -26.93
C PRO A 363 -31.57 -0.97 -26.76
N SER A 364 -30.41 -0.66 -26.18
CA SER A 364 -29.91 0.70 -25.99
C SER A 364 -29.90 1.45 -27.32
N TRP A 365 -30.17 2.76 -27.31
CA TRP A 365 -30.08 3.61 -28.52
C TRP A 365 -28.76 3.44 -29.29
N HIS A 366 -27.66 3.20 -28.56
CA HIS A 366 -26.36 2.90 -29.17
C HIS A 366 -26.30 1.52 -29.83
N GLU A 367 -26.98 0.52 -29.27
CA GLU A 367 -27.09 -0.82 -29.87
C GLU A 367 -27.98 -0.78 -31.11
N GLN A 368 -29.08 -0.01 -31.08
CA GLN A 368 -29.92 0.24 -32.25
C GLN A 368 -29.14 0.93 -33.37
N GLN A 369 -28.38 1.98 -33.07
CA GLN A 369 -27.55 2.65 -34.08
C GLN A 369 -26.45 1.74 -34.67
N LEU A 370 -25.90 0.84 -33.86
CA LEU A 370 -24.92 -0.14 -34.30
C LEU A 370 -25.54 -1.16 -35.26
N GLU A 371 -26.71 -1.70 -34.90
CA GLU A 371 -27.44 -2.66 -35.71
C GLU A 371 -27.92 -2.03 -37.03
N ASP A 372 -28.43 -0.80 -36.99
CA ASP A 372 -28.81 -0.05 -38.19
C ASP A 372 -27.62 0.22 -39.11
N ALA A 373 -26.42 0.46 -38.56
CA ALA A 373 -25.20 0.62 -39.36
C ALA A 373 -24.79 -0.70 -40.03
N ARG A 374 -24.79 -1.81 -39.28
CA ARG A 374 -24.48 -3.15 -39.81
C ARG A 374 -25.50 -3.56 -40.87
N GLY A 375 -26.80 -3.38 -40.61
CA GLY A 375 -27.88 -3.68 -41.54
C GLY A 375 -27.85 -2.82 -42.82
N ARG A 376 -27.33 -1.59 -42.77
CA ARG A 376 -27.08 -0.78 -43.99
C ARG A 376 -25.92 -1.35 -44.82
N ILE A 377 -24.83 -1.75 -44.18
CA ILE A 377 -23.68 -2.36 -44.86
C ILE A 377 -24.08 -3.69 -45.50
N SER A 378 -24.76 -4.58 -44.76
CA SER A 378 -25.19 -5.89 -45.25
C SER A 378 -26.15 -5.77 -46.44
N ARG A 379 -27.12 -4.84 -46.40
CA ARG A 379 -28.03 -4.60 -47.53
C ARG A 379 -27.31 -4.07 -48.76
N ALA A 380 -26.39 -3.14 -48.60
CA ALA A 380 -25.61 -2.60 -49.72
C ALA A 380 -24.77 -3.71 -50.40
N ILE A 381 -24.19 -4.61 -49.61
CA ILE A 381 -23.43 -5.75 -50.15
C ILE A 381 -24.34 -6.75 -50.84
N ALA A 382 -25.50 -7.09 -50.26
CA ALA A 382 -26.46 -7.99 -50.89
C ALA A 382 -26.90 -7.46 -52.26
N LEU A 383 -27.22 -6.16 -52.37
CA LEU A 383 -27.57 -5.53 -53.64
C LEU A 383 -26.42 -5.54 -54.66
N MET A 384 -25.17 -5.37 -54.21
CA MET A 384 -23.98 -5.45 -55.08
C MET A 384 -23.68 -6.88 -55.53
N LEU A 385 -23.96 -7.88 -54.69
CA LEU A 385 -23.85 -9.29 -55.04
C LEU A 385 -24.92 -9.68 -56.06
N ASP A 386 -26.17 -9.28 -55.83
CA ASP A 386 -27.30 -9.57 -56.74
C ASP A 386 -27.12 -8.91 -58.11
N SER A 387 -26.52 -7.73 -58.16
CA SER A 387 -26.20 -7.03 -59.41
C SER A 387 -24.86 -7.44 -60.05
N GLY A 388 -24.09 -8.33 -59.41
CA GLY A 388 -22.77 -8.77 -59.88
C GLY A 388 -21.71 -7.65 -59.92
N THR A 389 -21.93 -6.54 -59.21
CA THR A 389 -21.07 -5.35 -59.25
C THR A 389 -20.07 -5.27 -58.10
N LEU A 390 -20.06 -6.25 -57.18
CA LEU A 390 -19.17 -6.24 -56.01
C LEU A 390 -17.69 -6.37 -56.43
N PRO A 391 -16.85 -5.34 -56.24
CA PRO A 391 -15.44 -5.39 -56.65
C PRO A 391 -14.65 -6.43 -55.85
N ILE A 392 -13.60 -7.01 -56.42
CA ILE A 392 -12.77 -8.02 -55.71
C ILE A 392 -11.81 -7.34 -54.72
N GLY A 393 -11.22 -6.21 -55.09
CA GLY A 393 -10.24 -5.48 -54.28
C GLY A 393 -10.86 -4.65 -53.15
N ALA A 394 -10.21 -4.64 -51.97
CA ALA A 394 -10.69 -3.92 -50.79
C ALA A 394 -10.91 -2.42 -51.02
N THR A 395 -9.98 -1.75 -51.71
CA THR A 395 -10.07 -0.31 -52.02
C THR A 395 -11.25 0.00 -52.94
N ALA A 396 -11.50 -0.86 -53.93
CA ALA A 396 -12.62 -0.70 -54.86
C ALA A 396 -13.97 -0.95 -54.17
N ARG A 397 -14.05 -1.94 -53.26
CA ARG A 397 -15.25 -2.17 -52.41
C ARG A 397 -15.54 -0.98 -51.51
N PHE A 398 -14.52 -0.44 -50.86
CA PHE A 398 -14.66 0.75 -50.01
C PHE A 398 -15.22 1.94 -50.80
N GLY A 399 -14.71 2.15 -52.03
CA GLY A 399 -15.23 3.17 -52.94
C GLY A 399 -16.71 2.94 -53.29
N ALA A 400 -17.09 1.73 -53.69
CA ALA A 400 -18.46 1.39 -54.05
C ALA A 400 -19.45 1.54 -52.88
N LEU A 401 -19.06 1.12 -51.67
CA LEU A 401 -19.89 1.25 -50.47
C LEU A 401 -20.01 2.70 -50.00
N THR A 402 -18.97 3.51 -50.19
CA THR A 402 -19.02 4.94 -49.91
C THR A 402 -19.94 5.66 -50.92
N GLN A 403 -19.90 5.29 -52.20
CA GLN A 403 -20.82 5.79 -53.22
C GLN A 403 -22.29 5.39 -52.95
N SER A 404 -22.52 4.30 -52.21
CA SER A 404 -23.84 3.88 -51.74
C SER A 404 -24.32 4.63 -50.49
N GLY A 405 -23.62 5.68 -50.06
CA GLY A 405 -24.01 6.56 -48.96
C GLY A 405 -23.54 6.13 -47.57
N ILE A 406 -22.61 5.16 -47.48
CA ILE A 406 -22.06 4.70 -46.19
C ILE A 406 -20.79 5.50 -45.86
N GLY A 407 -20.75 6.17 -44.72
CA GLY A 407 -19.59 6.94 -44.30
C GLY A 407 -18.34 6.06 -44.08
N GLY A 408 -17.19 6.52 -44.56
CA GLY A 408 -15.93 5.76 -44.48
C GLY A 408 -15.54 5.33 -43.06
N ALA A 409 -15.77 6.17 -42.04
CA ALA A 409 -15.52 5.83 -40.64
C ALA A 409 -16.36 4.64 -40.15
N THR A 410 -17.60 4.52 -40.64
CA THR A 410 -18.50 3.40 -40.34
C THR A 410 -18.01 2.10 -40.99
N LEU A 411 -17.52 2.18 -42.22
CA LEU A 411 -16.91 1.05 -42.93
C LEU A 411 -15.63 0.56 -42.23
N TYR A 412 -14.75 1.48 -41.80
CA TYR A 412 -13.55 1.12 -41.03
C TYR A 412 -13.85 0.45 -39.69
N ARG A 413 -14.97 0.79 -39.05
CA ARG A 413 -15.41 0.19 -37.79
C ARG A 413 -16.00 -1.22 -37.98
N HIS A 414 -16.54 -1.53 -39.16
CA HIS A 414 -17.23 -2.78 -39.47
C HIS A 414 -16.61 -3.52 -40.66
N LYS A 415 -15.27 -3.67 -40.66
CA LYS A 415 -14.52 -4.38 -41.72
C LYS A 415 -14.95 -5.84 -41.88
N ASP A 416 -15.42 -6.44 -40.79
CA ASP A 416 -15.93 -7.81 -40.73
C ASP A 416 -17.04 -8.09 -41.74
N LEU A 417 -17.82 -7.07 -42.13
CA LEU A 417 -18.97 -7.25 -42.99
C LEU A 417 -18.69 -7.11 -44.49
N TRP A 418 -17.59 -6.47 -44.90
CA TRP A 418 -17.37 -6.10 -46.31
C TRP A 418 -15.97 -6.33 -46.85
N HIS A 419 -14.96 -6.36 -45.97
CA HIS A 419 -13.57 -6.42 -46.39
C HIS A 419 -13.22 -7.84 -46.86
N PRO A 420 -12.60 -8.02 -48.05
CA PRO A 420 -12.33 -9.33 -48.62
C PRO A 420 -11.55 -10.26 -47.67
N GLU A 421 -10.53 -9.74 -46.98
CA GLU A 421 -9.71 -10.52 -46.03
C GLU A 421 -10.50 -11.10 -44.85
N TYR A 422 -11.60 -10.47 -44.43
CA TYR A 422 -12.41 -10.93 -43.30
C TYR A 422 -13.56 -11.84 -43.73
N LEU A 423 -13.80 -11.96 -45.05
CA LEU A 423 -14.86 -12.78 -45.64
C LEU A 423 -14.33 -14.08 -46.26
N MET A 424 -13.01 -14.23 -46.41
CA MET A 424 -12.40 -15.48 -46.83
C MET A 424 -12.17 -16.41 -45.62
N PRO A 425 -12.56 -17.69 -45.66
CA PRO A 425 -12.23 -18.63 -44.60
C PRO A 425 -10.72 -18.87 -44.60
N VAL A 426 -10.03 -18.44 -43.55
CA VAL A 426 -8.64 -18.83 -43.32
C VAL A 426 -8.66 -20.01 -42.35
N ASP A 427 -8.40 -21.21 -42.87
CA ASP A 427 -7.97 -22.33 -42.05
C ASP A 427 -6.66 -21.93 -41.35
N ASN A 428 -6.72 -21.82 -40.01
CA ASN A 428 -5.69 -21.40 -39.05
C ASN A 428 -5.61 -19.89 -38.74
N PRO A 429 -5.91 -19.46 -37.50
CA PRO A 429 -5.82 -18.07 -37.08
C PRO A 429 -4.36 -17.64 -36.86
N PRO A 430 -3.88 -16.56 -37.50
CA PRO A 430 -2.62 -15.91 -37.12
C PRO A 430 -2.82 -15.01 -35.89
N HIS A 431 -1.82 -14.97 -35.03
CA HIS A 431 -1.71 -14.08 -33.89
C HIS A 431 -1.81 -12.59 -34.28
N PRO A 432 -2.32 -11.72 -33.38
CA PRO A 432 -2.48 -10.30 -33.65
C PRO A 432 -1.12 -9.61 -33.91
N PRO A 433 -1.01 -8.79 -34.97
CA PRO A 433 0.23 -8.09 -35.30
C PRO A 433 0.53 -6.93 -34.33
N SER A 434 1.80 -6.87 -33.93
CA SER A 434 2.47 -5.74 -33.29
C SER A 434 2.51 -4.54 -34.24
N LEU A 435 2.12 -3.37 -33.73
CA LEU A 435 2.22 -2.10 -34.47
C LEU A 435 3.63 -1.53 -34.29
N ASP A 436 4.50 -1.76 -35.28
CA ASP A 436 5.69 -0.97 -35.52
C ASP A 436 5.34 0.20 -36.43
N ILE A 437 5.51 1.43 -35.92
CA ILE A 437 5.38 2.67 -36.71
C ILE A 437 6.79 3.22 -36.92
N GLU A 438 7.30 3.10 -38.14
CA GLU A 438 8.37 3.98 -38.65
C GLU A 438 8.03 4.45 -40.07
N ARG A 439 8.01 5.79 -40.30
CA ARG A 439 9.04 6.53 -41.07
C ARG A 439 8.65 7.98 -41.41
N GLU A 440 9.60 8.88 -41.10
CA GLU A 440 10.17 10.03 -41.87
C GLU A 440 9.23 11.01 -42.62
N GLY A 441 9.41 12.35 -42.67
CA GLY A 441 10.45 13.29 -42.23
C GLY A 441 10.37 14.59 -43.08
N ASN A 442 10.48 15.78 -42.48
CA ASN A 442 11.23 16.96 -42.99
C ASN A 442 11.21 18.17 -42.01
N ALA A 443 12.37 18.83 -41.88
CA ALA A 443 12.82 19.70 -40.76
C ALA A 443 12.54 21.24 -40.95
N PRO A 444 12.87 22.17 -40.00
CA PRO A 444 14.27 22.53 -39.66
C PRO A 444 14.63 22.87 -38.18
N LYS A 445 15.86 22.43 -37.83
CA LYS A 445 16.93 22.87 -36.89
C LYS A 445 16.72 23.91 -35.74
N CYS A 446 17.00 23.40 -34.52
CA CYS A 446 17.92 23.86 -33.44
C CYS A 446 17.59 25.11 -32.58
N PRO A 447 18.12 25.25 -31.32
CA PRO A 447 19.15 24.43 -30.65
C PRO A 447 18.81 23.90 -29.23
N SER A 448 19.70 23.03 -28.74
CA SER A 448 19.60 22.22 -27.53
C SER A 448 19.97 22.94 -26.24
N LEU A 449 19.45 22.48 -25.09
CA LEU A 449 20.12 22.51 -23.80
C LEU A 449 19.88 21.19 -23.01
N LEU A 450 20.94 20.38 -22.94
CA LEU A 450 21.33 19.50 -21.82
C LEU A 450 20.63 18.13 -21.58
N ALA A 451 21.22 17.11 -22.22
CA ALA A 451 21.77 15.84 -21.69
C ALA A 451 21.04 15.00 -20.60
N LEU A 452 20.80 13.73 -20.95
CA LEU A 452 20.70 12.57 -20.03
C LEU A 452 21.60 11.43 -20.57
N LYS A 453 22.54 10.96 -19.74
CA LYS A 453 23.29 9.68 -19.91
C LYS A 453 22.56 8.61 -19.07
N SER A 454 22.08 7.53 -19.68
CA SER A 454 22.73 6.21 -19.87
C SER A 454 22.62 5.26 -18.67
N SER A 455 22.01 4.10 -18.91
CA SER A 455 22.10 2.89 -18.08
C SER A 455 22.20 1.66 -19.01
N ASN A 456 23.27 0.88 -18.85
CA ASN A 456 23.61 -0.32 -19.61
C ASN A 456 22.92 -1.59 -19.06
N ALA A 457 22.66 -2.54 -19.97
CA ALA A 457 22.19 -3.91 -19.72
C ALA A 457 23.34 -4.88 -19.37
N PRO A 458 23.05 -6.07 -18.79
CA PRO A 458 24.02 -7.13 -18.59
C PRO A 458 23.98 -8.20 -19.71
N SER A 459 25.15 -8.70 -20.10
CA SER A 459 25.36 -9.75 -21.11
C SER A 459 25.30 -11.15 -20.50
N GLY A 460 24.72 -12.11 -21.22
CA GLY A 460 24.85 -13.54 -20.95
C GLY A 460 26.08 -14.19 -21.61
N LYS A 461 26.46 -15.38 -21.12
CA LYS A 461 27.21 -16.38 -21.89
C LYS A 461 26.70 -17.79 -21.63
N HIS A 462 26.55 -18.50 -22.74
CA HIS A 462 26.13 -19.87 -23.03
C HIS A 462 26.97 -20.95 -22.33
N LEU A 463 26.39 -22.16 -22.14
CA LEU A 463 27.03 -23.46 -22.44
C LEU A 463 25.98 -24.60 -22.41
N SER A 464 26.20 -25.60 -23.26
CA SER A 464 25.25 -26.61 -23.77
C SER A 464 25.53 -28.03 -23.27
N GLY A 465 24.46 -28.80 -23.00
CA GLY A 465 24.18 -30.19 -23.44
C GLY A 465 25.10 -31.39 -23.09
N ALA A 466 24.48 -32.46 -22.53
CA ALA A 466 24.44 -33.87 -23.00
C ALA A 466 24.73 -35.01 -21.97
N LYS A 467 23.72 -35.90 -21.84
CA LYS A 467 23.68 -37.39 -21.74
C LYS A 467 24.18 -38.20 -20.51
N ASP A 468 23.22 -38.99 -19.99
CA ASP A 468 23.16 -40.42 -19.63
C ASP A 468 24.31 -41.14 -18.90
N SER A 469 24.00 -41.77 -17.74
CA SER A 469 23.93 -43.25 -17.57
C SER A 469 23.75 -43.64 -16.08
N ASN A 470 23.47 -44.94 -15.87
CA ASN A 470 22.69 -45.57 -14.81
C ASN A 470 23.57 -46.33 -13.79
N THR A 471 22.94 -46.86 -12.73
CA THR A 471 23.28 -48.04 -11.86
C THR A 471 23.76 -47.85 -10.39
N ASP A 472 22.97 -48.51 -9.52
CA ASP A 472 23.29 -49.33 -8.33
C ASP A 472 23.50 -48.74 -6.90
N ALA A 473 22.39 -48.78 -6.14
CA ALA A 473 22.14 -49.51 -4.88
C ALA A 473 23.22 -49.70 -3.76
N ILE A 474 22.81 -49.25 -2.55
CA ILE A 474 23.07 -49.76 -1.18
C ILE A 474 24.43 -49.45 -0.52
N SER A 475 24.45 -48.46 0.37
CA SER A 475 24.89 -48.62 1.78
C SER A 475 24.50 -47.38 2.59
N SER A 476 23.51 -47.55 3.45
CA SER A 476 22.82 -46.54 4.25
C SER A 476 23.43 -46.33 5.63
N ASN A 477 23.24 -45.12 6.16
CA ASN A 477 23.13 -44.73 7.57
C ASN A 477 24.35 -44.28 8.40
N THR A 478 25.60 -44.48 7.98
CA THR A 478 26.75 -43.99 8.79
C THR A 478 27.37 -42.69 8.27
N GLN A 479 27.20 -42.42 6.97
CA GLN A 479 27.73 -41.22 6.30
C GLN A 479 26.84 -39.99 6.54
N GLU A 480 25.51 -40.15 6.47
CA GLU A 480 24.54 -39.06 6.67
C GLU A 480 24.54 -38.50 8.10
N GLN A 481 24.85 -39.31 9.12
CA GLN A 481 25.01 -38.82 10.49
C GLN A 481 26.32 -38.02 10.68
N LYS A 482 27.40 -38.41 10.02
CA LYS A 482 28.66 -37.66 10.04
C LYS A 482 28.55 -36.36 9.26
N GLU A 483 27.93 -36.38 8.08
CA GLU A 483 27.63 -35.19 7.28
C GLU A 483 26.66 -34.24 8.01
N GLY A 484 25.68 -34.75 8.76
CA GLY A 484 24.81 -33.93 9.61
C GLY A 484 25.52 -33.27 10.79
N ILE A 485 26.43 -33.99 11.46
CA ILE A 485 27.24 -33.44 12.56
C ILE A 485 28.27 -32.43 12.03
N GLU A 486 28.86 -32.69 10.86
CA GLU A 486 29.81 -31.82 10.21
C GLU A 486 29.12 -30.56 9.65
N PHE A 487 27.89 -30.69 9.15
CA PHE A 487 27.02 -29.56 8.80
C PHE A 487 26.63 -28.71 10.02
N VAL A 488 26.31 -29.33 11.16
CA VAL A 488 26.04 -28.60 12.41
C VAL A 488 27.30 -27.90 12.93
N ARG A 489 28.47 -28.54 12.81
CA ARG A 489 29.76 -27.94 13.18
C ARG A 489 30.13 -26.78 12.26
N GLN A 490 29.88 -26.93 10.97
CA GLN A 490 30.03 -25.86 9.97
C GLN A 490 29.08 -24.71 10.28
N LYS A 491 27.82 -24.98 10.64
CA LYS A 491 26.84 -23.95 11.02
C LYS A 491 27.21 -23.25 12.34
N LEU A 492 27.80 -23.95 13.29
CA LEU A 492 28.33 -23.35 14.52
C LEU A 492 29.58 -22.49 14.25
N ALA A 493 30.45 -22.92 13.34
CA ALA A 493 31.58 -22.12 12.86
C ALA A 493 31.10 -20.87 12.08
N ASP A 494 30.08 -20.99 11.23
CA ASP A 494 29.43 -19.86 10.56
C ASP A 494 28.84 -18.88 11.61
N VAL A 495 28.29 -19.38 12.72
CA VAL A 495 27.78 -18.56 13.83
C VAL A 495 28.91 -17.86 14.58
N GLU A 496 30.03 -18.53 14.84
CA GLU A 496 31.23 -17.91 15.43
C GLU A 496 31.87 -16.88 14.50
N GLU A 497 31.93 -17.12 13.19
CA GLU A 497 32.37 -16.16 12.18
C GLU A 497 31.43 -14.94 12.11
N VAL A 498 30.11 -15.14 12.19
CA VAL A 498 29.14 -14.04 12.27
C VAL A 498 29.31 -13.25 13.58
N GLN A 499 29.63 -13.91 14.69
CA GLN A 499 29.93 -13.23 15.96
C GLN A 499 31.29 -12.51 15.95
N ALA A 500 32.29 -13.03 15.23
CA ALA A 500 33.57 -12.36 15.01
C ALA A 500 33.40 -11.15 14.07
N TYR A 501 32.56 -11.28 13.05
CA TYR A 501 32.16 -10.21 12.15
C TYR A 501 31.40 -9.10 12.88
N LYS A 502 30.48 -9.44 13.81
CA LYS A 502 29.81 -8.48 14.71
C LYS A 502 30.83 -7.67 15.52
N ARG A 503 31.85 -8.33 16.09
CA ARG A 503 32.92 -7.67 16.85
C ARG A 503 33.80 -6.77 15.97
N ALA A 504 34.16 -7.22 14.77
CA ALA A 504 34.98 -6.46 13.82
C ALA A 504 34.26 -5.23 13.24
N ALA A 505 32.97 -5.36 12.88
CA ALA A 505 32.17 -4.24 12.38
C ALA A 505 31.90 -3.19 13.47
N GLN A 506 31.79 -3.63 14.73
CA GLN A 506 31.68 -2.75 15.89
C GLN A 506 33.00 -1.97 16.11
N LEU A 507 34.16 -2.64 16.04
CA LEU A 507 35.49 -2.02 16.09
C LEU A 507 35.71 -0.96 15.00
N GLU A 508 35.30 -1.25 13.75
CA GLU A 508 35.46 -0.31 12.63
C GLU A 508 34.54 0.92 12.78
N LEU A 509 33.33 0.74 13.33
CA LEU A 509 32.38 1.81 13.61
C LEU A 509 32.90 2.74 14.72
N TRP A 510 33.51 2.19 15.77
CA TRP A 510 34.15 2.95 16.85
C TRP A 510 35.37 3.73 16.37
N GLN A 511 36.19 3.17 15.48
CA GLN A 511 37.33 3.87 14.88
C GLN A 511 36.89 5.03 13.96
N ARG A 512 35.78 4.88 13.22
CA ARG A 512 35.23 5.95 12.38
C ARG A 512 34.54 7.07 13.17
N TYR A 513 33.89 6.74 14.29
CA TYR A 513 33.37 7.76 15.21
C TYR A 513 34.48 8.61 15.84
N GLY A 514 35.70 8.07 15.97
CA GLY A 514 36.88 8.82 16.42
C GLY A 514 37.50 9.75 15.38
N GLN A 515 37.16 9.64 14.09
CA GLN A 515 37.82 10.40 13.01
C GLN A 515 37.05 11.63 12.51
N GLN A 516 35.79 11.84 12.91
CA GLN A 516 35.05 13.07 12.61
C GLN A 516 34.97 13.99 13.84
N GLY A 517 36.09 14.70 14.09
CA GLY A 517 36.09 16.00 14.77
C GLY A 517 36.31 16.02 16.29
N GLY A 518 37.58 16.07 16.70
CA GLY A 518 38.02 16.82 17.89
C GLY A 518 38.39 16.03 19.14
N GLN A 519 39.70 15.78 19.30
CA GLN A 519 40.39 15.22 20.47
C GLN A 519 40.01 13.78 20.85
N VAL A 520 41.02 13.00 21.25
CA VAL A 520 40.86 11.65 21.84
C VAL A 520 40.03 11.80 23.10
N ALA A 521 38.71 11.72 22.96
CA ALA A 521 37.77 11.90 24.05
C ALA A 521 37.58 10.52 24.69
N HIS A 522 38.12 10.37 25.89
CA HIS A 522 37.61 9.38 26.83
C HIS A 522 36.07 9.41 26.79
N PRO A 523 35.40 8.24 26.80
CA PRO A 523 33.94 8.19 26.80
C PRO A 523 33.40 9.08 27.92
N SER A 524 32.42 9.93 27.59
CA SER A 524 31.79 10.85 28.55
C SER A 524 31.46 10.10 29.85
N PRO A 525 31.71 10.69 31.04
CA PRO A 525 31.39 10.05 32.32
C PRO A 525 29.95 9.52 32.37
N ALA A 526 28.99 10.26 31.80
CA ALA A 526 27.59 9.84 31.72
C ALA A 526 27.37 8.59 30.84
N HIS A 527 28.18 8.39 29.81
CA HIS A 527 28.13 7.20 28.97
C HIS A 527 28.75 5.99 29.66
N VAL A 528 29.88 6.18 30.36
CA VAL A 528 30.52 5.13 31.17
C VAL A 528 29.59 4.69 32.31
N ASP A 529 28.94 5.64 32.98
CA ASP A 529 27.97 5.36 34.04
C ASP A 529 26.75 4.60 33.49
N LYS A 530 26.30 4.93 32.28
CA LYS A 530 25.23 4.20 31.58
C LYS A 530 25.63 2.76 31.25
N MET A 531 26.85 2.54 30.75
CA MET A 531 27.36 1.18 30.49
C MET A 531 27.55 0.40 31.79
N ARG A 532 27.95 1.05 32.88
CA ARG A 532 28.05 0.43 34.21
C ARG A 532 26.67 0.01 34.73
N GLN A 533 25.66 0.87 34.58
CA GLN A 533 24.27 0.53 34.87
C GLN A 533 23.76 -0.65 34.03
N TRP A 534 24.19 -0.76 32.77
CA TRP A 534 23.84 -1.89 31.89
C TRP A 534 24.51 -3.19 32.33
N LEU A 535 25.76 -3.13 32.79
CA LEU A 535 26.48 -4.28 33.35
C LEU A 535 25.83 -4.79 34.64
N GLU A 536 25.33 -3.87 35.47
CA GLU A 536 24.66 -4.17 36.74
C GLU A 536 23.17 -4.54 36.57
N SER A 537 22.63 -4.40 35.34
CA SER A 537 21.20 -4.58 35.07
C SER A 537 20.73 -6.03 35.10
N GLY A 538 21.64 -6.99 34.88
CA GLY A 538 21.30 -8.41 34.73
C GLY A 538 20.59 -8.77 33.41
N ASP A 539 20.45 -7.83 32.45
CA ASP A 539 19.95 -8.12 31.11
C ASP A 539 21.00 -8.90 30.32
N VAL A 540 20.68 -10.06 29.77
CA VAL A 540 21.66 -10.80 28.96
C VAL A 540 22.11 -9.99 27.73
N ILE A 541 21.23 -9.15 27.17
CA ILE A 541 21.52 -8.36 25.96
C ILE A 541 22.33 -7.10 26.32
N LEU A 542 21.90 -6.35 27.35
CA LEU A 542 22.60 -5.12 27.75
C LEU A 542 23.91 -5.40 28.50
N VAL A 543 23.99 -6.50 29.26
CA VAL A 543 25.23 -6.97 29.87
C VAL A 543 26.22 -7.36 28.77
N ALA A 544 25.80 -8.12 27.76
CA ALA A 544 26.68 -8.44 26.63
C ALA A 544 27.18 -7.18 25.90
N GLU A 545 26.33 -6.16 25.74
CA GLU A 545 26.70 -4.89 25.11
C GLU A 545 27.67 -4.06 25.99
N ALA A 546 27.45 -4.04 27.31
CA ALA A 546 28.32 -3.37 28.28
C ALA A 546 29.67 -4.10 28.46
N GLU A 547 29.68 -5.43 28.48
CA GLU A 547 30.90 -6.25 28.56
C GLU A 547 31.79 -6.01 27.34
N VAL A 548 31.18 -5.92 26.14
CA VAL A 548 31.91 -5.55 24.92
C VAL A 548 32.47 -4.14 25.02
N PHE A 549 31.70 -3.17 25.54
CA PHE A 549 32.18 -1.80 25.77
C PHE A 549 33.40 -1.74 26.71
N PHE A 550 33.32 -2.39 27.89
CA PHE A 550 34.43 -2.37 28.86
C PHE A 550 35.64 -3.20 28.44
N GLY A 551 35.44 -4.30 27.70
CA GLY A 551 36.53 -5.08 27.10
C GLY A 551 37.34 -4.25 26.11
N LEU A 552 36.65 -3.50 25.23
CA LEU A 552 37.30 -2.58 24.27
C LEU A 552 38.01 -1.41 24.97
N MET A 553 37.46 -0.92 26.09
CA MET A 553 38.10 0.13 26.90
C MET A 553 39.42 -0.35 27.53
N GLN A 554 39.49 -1.61 27.96
CA GLN A 554 40.72 -2.23 28.46
C GLN A 554 41.76 -2.50 27.36
N GLU A 555 41.33 -2.89 26.16
CA GLU A 555 42.22 -3.08 25.01
C GLU A 555 42.79 -1.74 24.49
N SER A 556 41.98 -0.67 24.50
CA SER A 556 42.44 0.67 24.15
C SER A 556 43.48 1.22 25.12
N LEU A 557 43.44 0.84 26.40
CA LEU A 557 44.44 1.23 27.41
C LEU A 557 45.76 0.45 27.24
N LYS A 558 45.69 -0.81 26.79
CA LYS A 558 46.87 -1.66 26.51
C LYS A 558 47.58 -1.33 25.19
N GLY A 559 46.89 -0.71 24.23
CA GLY A 559 47.48 -0.27 22.95
C GLY A 559 48.15 1.11 23.00
N SER A 560 48.15 1.76 24.18
CA SER A 560 48.73 3.08 24.43
C SER A 560 49.93 3.07 25.39
N GLU A 561 50.35 1.88 25.85
CA GLU A 561 51.69 1.60 26.41
C GLU A 561 52.58 1.00 25.32
#